data_AF-A0A7S3NIZ9-F1
#
_entry.id   AF-A0A7S3NIZ9-F1
#
_cell.length_a   1.000
_cell.length_b   1.000
_cell.length_c   1.000
_cell.angle_alpha   90.00
_cell.angle_beta   90.00
_cell.angle_gamma   90.00
#
_symmetry.space_group_name_H-M   'P 1'
#
loop_
_entity.id
_entity.type
_entity.pdbx_description
1 polymer ?
#
loop_
_entity_poly.entity_id
_entity_poly.type
_entity_poly.pdbx_seq_one_letter_code
_entity_poly.pdbx_strand_id
1 'polypeptide(L)'
;MTICFEQRSKRSNKIICIRYKVITACHSVRNAGQAGERIDINSEEYTKEKNAVLEAERIILYTINYELDSTPINPTLIFKNILSKLIETRIIDENNKSFMNNGVNIMWASLRTNLPLQFEPKKIASACAFLTTIYSKLMPKDKTKLNIFFKIIDTSERTLKAISQQVAEIYLDNEAADDFIVELATAGWIPQAMAERRIKNTRLDSSIVPPLKKIRSSPSITPTHFPSDAA
;
A
#
# COMPACT_ATOMS: atom_id res chain seq x y z
N MET A 1 14.11 -5.85 -8.84
CA MET A 1 13.70 -5.82 -7.41
C MET A 1 14.87 -6.08 -6.46
N THR A 2 15.77 -7.02 -6.79
CA THR A 2 16.92 -7.41 -5.96
C THR A 2 17.93 -6.29 -5.67
N ILE A 3 18.26 -5.49 -6.67
CA ILE A 3 19.35 -4.50 -6.56
C ILE A 3 18.94 -3.35 -5.63
N CYS A 4 17.65 -2.99 -5.61
CA CYS A 4 17.11 -2.03 -4.64
C CYS A 4 17.17 -2.58 -3.19
N PHE A 5 17.06 -3.90 -3.00
CA PHE A 5 17.22 -4.55 -1.69
C PHE A 5 18.69 -4.54 -1.24
N GLU A 6 19.63 -4.75 -2.17
CA GLU A 6 21.06 -4.69 -1.88
C GLU A 6 21.53 -3.27 -1.55
N GLN A 7 21.05 -2.24 -2.26
CA GLN A 7 21.35 -0.84 -1.93
C GLN A 7 20.80 -0.43 -0.56
N ARG A 8 19.62 -0.95 -0.17
CA ARG A 8 19.05 -0.71 1.16
C ARG A 8 19.80 -1.46 2.27
N SER A 9 20.37 -2.62 1.98
CA SER A 9 21.13 -3.45 2.93
C SER A 9 22.59 -2.99 3.11
N LYS A 10 23.23 -2.43 2.06
CA LYS A 10 24.60 -1.88 2.11
C LYS A 10 24.76 -0.72 3.11
N ARG A 11 23.67 -0.08 3.55
CA ARG A 11 23.68 0.96 4.60
C ARG A 11 23.94 0.44 6.02
N SER A 12 23.92 -0.87 6.25
CA SER A 12 24.19 -1.47 7.58
C SER A 12 25.51 -2.24 7.60
N ASN A 13 26.67 -1.57 7.47
CA ASN A 13 28.05 -2.02 7.79
C ASN A 13 28.44 -3.53 7.64
N LYS A 14 27.78 -4.30 6.77
CA LYS A 14 28.00 -5.74 6.54
C LYS A 14 28.12 -6.06 5.05
N ILE A 15 28.88 -5.25 4.32
CA ILE A 15 28.86 -5.17 2.85
C ILE A 15 29.29 -6.49 2.15
N ILE A 16 30.19 -7.28 2.75
CA ILE A 16 30.75 -8.48 2.09
C ILE A 16 29.83 -9.71 2.24
N CYS A 17 29.13 -9.83 3.37
CA CYS A 17 28.23 -10.96 3.66
C CYS A 17 26.91 -10.89 2.87
N ILE A 18 26.55 -9.70 2.36
CA ILE A 18 25.28 -9.45 1.68
C ILE A 18 25.30 -9.96 0.24
N ARG A 19 26.40 -9.78 -0.50
CA ARG A 19 26.48 -10.12 -1.94
C ARG A 19 26.22 -11.60 -2.22
N TYR A 20 26.91 -12.49 -1.52
CA TYR A 20 26.72 -13.93 -1.67
C TYR A 20 25.29 -14.36 -1.28
N LYS A 21 24.75 -13.81 -0.19
CA LYS A 21 23.38 -14.11 0.27
C LYS A 21 22.31 -13.62 -0.70
N VAL A 22 22.53 -12.47 -1.33
CA VAL A 22 21.60 -11.91 -2.31
C VAL A 22 21.60 -12.72 -3.59
N ILE A 23 22.78 -13.09 -4.11
CA ILE A 23 22.90 -13.92 -5.32
C ILE A 23 22.28 -15.30 -5.09
N THR A 24 22.63 -15.97 -3.99
CA THR A 24 22.04 -17.28 -3.64
C THR A 24 20.55 -17.23 -3.38
N ALA A 25 20.03 -16.18 -2.74
CA ALA A 25 18.59 -16.00 -2.57
C ALA A 25 17.89 -15.74 -3.91
N CYS A 26 18.49 -14.98 -4.83
CA CYS A 26 17.93 -14.77 -6.17
C CYS A 26 17.87 -16.05 -6.97
N HIS A 27 18.95 -16.82 -6.96
CA HIS A 27 18.99 -18.11 -7.61
C HIS A 27 17.92 -19.05 -7.06
N SER A 28 17.78 -19.10 -5.73
CA SER A 28 16.76 -19.92 -5.07
C SER A 28 15.34 -19.49 -5.41
N VAL A 29 15.05 -18.20 -5.55
CA VAL A 29 13.72 -17.70 -5.91
C VAL A 29 13.44 -17.91 -7.41
N ARG A 30 14.46 -17.71 -8.26
CA ARG A 30 14.34 -17.88 -9.72
C ARG A 30 14.15 -19.35 -10.10
N ASN A 31 14.79 -20.25 -9.37
CA ASN A 31 14.73 -21.70 -9.58
C ASN A 31 13.82 -22.39 -8.56
N ALA A 32 12.91 -21.63 -7.92
CA ALA A 32 11.93 -22.17 -6.96
C ALA A 32 11.01 -23.18 -7.67
N GLY A 33 11.37 -24.46 -7.57
CA GLY A 33 10.76 -25.57 -8.31
C GLY A 33 11.77 -26.65 -8.69
N GLN A 34 13.06 -26.28 -8.80
CA GLN A 34 14.19 -27.19 -8.91
C GLN A 34 14.86 -27.27 -7.54
N ALA A 35 14.84 -28.45 -6.93
CA ALA A 35 15.29 -28.65 -5.57
C ALA A 35 16.79 -28.29 -5.40
N GLY A 36 17.06 -27.27 -4.59
CA GLY A 36 18.18 -27.30 -3.63
C GLY A 36 19.62 -27.13 -4.14
N GLU A 37 19.88 -26.82 -5.41
CA GLU A 37 21.26 -26.50 -5.82
C GLU A 37 21.69 -25.14 -5.28
N ARG A 38 22.47 -25.19 -4.19
CA ARG A 38 23.26 -24.06 -3.73
C ARG A 38 24.32 -23.82 -4.80
N ILE A 39 24.30 -22.62 -5.39
CA ILE A 39 25.39 -22.21 -6.28
C ILE A 39 26.71 -22.26 -5.49
N ASP A 40 27.68 -22.98 -6.02
CA ASP A 40 29.05 -22.95 -5.51
C ASP A 40 29.73 -21.61 -5.83
N ILE A 41 30.40 -21.02 -4.84
CA ILE A 41 31.07 -19.71 -4.95
C ILE A 41 32.13 -19.70 -6.06
N ASN A 42 32.72 -20.85 -6.35
CA ASN A 42 33.78 -21.00 -7.33
C ASN A 42 33.25 -21.45 -8.71
N SER A 43 31.94 -21.58 -8.89
CA SER A 43 31.37 -21.96 -10.18
C SER A 43 31.43 -20.80 -11.18
N GLU A 44 31.51 -21.14 -12.46
CA GLU A 44 31.43 -20.17 -13.55
C GLU A 44 30.06 -19.47 -13.56
N GLU A 45 29.00 -20.19 -13.18
CA GLU A 45 27.64 -19.68 -13.04
C GLU A 45 27.55 -18.59 -11.99
N TYR A 46 28.17 -18.77 -10.82
CA TYR A 46 28.25 -17.74 -9.79
C TYR A 46 28.94 -16.47 -10.28
N THR A 47 30.05 -16.64 -11.01
CA THR A 47 30.84 -15.52 -11.51
C THR A 47 30.05 -14.73 -12.56
N LYS A 48 29.29 -15.42 -13.40
CA LYS A 48 28.39 -14.80 -14.39
C LYS A 48 27.25 -14.04 -13.72
N GLU A 49 26.56 -14.62 -12.74
CA GLU A 49 25.49 -13.94 -12.01
C GLU A 49 26.01 -12.73 -11.21
N LYS A 50 27.17 -12.88 -10.56
CA LYS A 50 27.83 -11.80 -9.84
C LYS A 50 28.12 -10.62 -10.76
N ASN A 51 28.68 -10.86 -11.94
CA ASN A 51 28.99 -9.79 -12.90
C ASN A 51 27.72 -9.12 -13.43
N ALA A 52 26.66 -9.88 -13.71
CA ALA A 52 25.37 -9.33 -14.12
C ALA A 52 24.74 -8.44 -13.03
N VAL A 53 24.83 -8.85 -11.75
CA VAL A 53 24.36 -8.04 -10.60
C VAL A 53 25.17 -6.74 -10.47
N LEU A 54 26.49 -6.79 -10.62
CA LEU A 54 27.35 -5.61 -10.55
C LEU A 54 27.11 -4.63 -11.71
N GLU A 55 26.88 -5.14 -12.92
CA GLU A 55 26.53 -4.32 -14.07
C GLU A 55 25.18 -3.64 -13.88
N ALA A 56 24.16 -4.40 -13.47
CA ALA A 56 22.84 -3.84 -13.20
C ALA A 56 22.85 -2.87 -11.99
N GLU A 57 23.68 -3.11 -10.97
CA GLU A 57 23.95 -2.15 -9.90
C GLU A 57 24.49 -0.83 -10.45
N ARG A 58 25.51 -0.90 -11.31
CA ARG A 58 26.09 0.28 -11.94
C ARG A 58 25.04 1.04 -12.75
N ILE A 59 24.25 0.35 -13.58
CA ILE A 59 23.17 0.96 -14.37
C ILE A 59 22.16 1.67 -13.47
N ILE A 60 21.70 1.03 -12.40
CA ILE A 60 20.74 1.63 -11.47
C ILE A 60 21.31 2.87 -10.79
N LEU A 61 22.57 2.80 -10.31
CA LEU A 61 23.24 3.93 -9.67
C LEU A 61 23.40 5.12 -10.62
N TYR A 62 23.75 4.87 -11.88
CA TYR A 62 23.77 5.92 -12.91
C TYR A 62 22.37 6.47 -13.20
N THR A 63 21.36 5.62 -13.26
CA THR A 63 19.97 6.02 -13.56
C THR A 63 19.40 6.92 -12.48
N ILE A 64 19.70 6.64 -11.21
CA ILE A 64 19.30 7.48 -10.07
C ILE A 64 20.26 8.65 -9.82
N ASN A 65 21.19 8.91 -10.75
CA ASN A 65 22.21 9.97 -10.66
C ASN A 65 22.98 9.99 -9.34
N TYR A 66 23.23 8.80 -8.76
CA TYR A 66 23.83 8.64 -7.43
C TYR A 66 23.11 9.39 -6.29
N GLU A 67 21.87 9.84 -6.49
CA GLU A 67 21.03 10.48 -5.49
C GLU A 67 20.47 9.41 -4.55
N LEU A 68 21.35 8.91 -3.68
CA LEU A 68 21.07 7.97 -2.61
C LEU A 68 20.77 8.71 -1.30
N ASP A 69 20.52 10.02 -1.34
CA ASP A 69 20.44 10.82 -0.13
C ASP A 69 19.28 10.40 0.78
N SER A 70 19.66 10.34 2.05
CA SER A 70 19.02 9.59 3.09
C SER A 70 18.17 10.50 3.98
N THR A 71 16.92 10.66 3.60
CA THR A 71 15.87 10.14 4.48
C THR A 71 14.94 9.37 3.56
N PRO A 72 14.88 8.02 3.63
CA PRO A 72 13.69 7.39 3.12
C PRO A 72 12.60 7.99 3.98
N ILE A 73 11.83 8.93 3.45
CA ILE A 73 10.57 9.32 4.03
C ILE A 73 9.70 8.08 3.86
N ASN A 74 9.97 7.09 4.71
CA ASN A 74 9.37 5.80 4.67
C ASN A 74 7.91 6.09 4.99
N PRO A 75 6.98 5.89 4.06
CA PRO A 75 5.58 6.18 4.32
C PRO A 75 5.09 5.47 5.59
N THR A 76 5.70 4.32 5.92
CA THR A 76 5.46 3.58 7.17
C THR A 76 5.82 4.36 8.44
N LEU A 77 6.94 5.09 8.46
CA LEU A 77 7.34 5.87 9.64
C LEU A 77 6.41 7.08 9.83
N ILE A 78 6.09 7.77 8.73
CA ILE A 78 5.10 8.85 8.78
C ILE A 78 3.74 8.32 9.22
N PHE A 79 3.32 7.18 8.68
CA PHE A 79 2.05 6.55 9.03
C PHE A 79 1.98 6.22 10.52
N LYS A 80 3.05 5.68 11.10
CA LYS A 80 3.14 5.47 12.55
C LYS A 80 2.97 6.77 13.33
N ASN A 81 3.62 7.86 12.90
CA ASN A 81 3.48 9.16 13.55
C ASN A 81 2.05 9.71 13.44
N ILE A 82 1.38 9.53 12.29
CA ILE A 82 -0.02 9.92 12.10
C ILE A 82 -0.93 9.11 13.00
N LEU A 83 -0.72 7.79 13.08
CA LEU A 83 -1.46 6.93 13.98
C LEU A 83 -1.29 7.35 15.44
N SER A 84 -0.07 7.59 15.91
CA SER A 84 0.18 8.03 17.28
C SER A 84 -0.64 9.28 17.62
N LYS A 85 -0.74 10.25 16.70
CA LYS A 85 -1.61 11.43 16.87
C LYS A 85 -3.10 11.08 16.89
N LEU A 86 -3.55 10.12 16.09
CA LEU A 86 -4.96 9.66 16.10
C LEU A 86 -5.33 8.98 17.42
N ILE A 87 -4.38 8.26 18.01
CA ILE A 87 -4.50 7.63 19.32
C ILE A 87 -4.53 8.69 20.44
N GLU A 88 -3.57 9.63 20.44
CA GLU A 88 -3.49 10.73 21.42
C GLU A 88 -4.77 11.57 21.45
N THR A 89 -5.39 11.78 20.29
CA THR A 89 -6.64 12.54 20.14
C THR A 89 -7.90 11.73 20.44
N ARG A 90 -7.76 10.47 20.88
CA ARG A 90 -8.87 9.53 21.20
C ARG A 90 -9.86 9.36 20.05
N ILE A 91 -9.36 9.44 18.81
CA ILE A 91 -10.14 9.11 17.61
C ILE A 91 -10.15 7.58 17.42
N ILE A 92 -9.04 6.93 17.75
CA ILE A 92 -8.85 5.49 17.63
C ILE A 92 -8.39 4.95 19.00
N ASP A 93 -8.91 3.78 19.37
CA ASP A 93 -8.50 3.09 20.58
C ASP A 93 -7.11 2.45 20.43
N GLU A 94 -6.27 2.58 21.46
CA GLU A 94 -4.90 2.04 21.52
C GLU A 94 -4.81 0.52 21.23
N ASN A 95 -5.88 -0.22 21.53
CA ASN A 95 -5.92 -1.67 21.42
C ASN A 95 -6.25 -2.18 20.01
N ASN A 96 -6.45 -1.29 19.03
CA ASN A 96 -6.86 -1.71 17.69
C ASN A 96 -5.68 -2.18 16.83
N LYS A 97 -5.14 -3.36 17.17
CA LYS A 97 -4.09 -4.03 16.40
C LYS A 97 -4.51 -4.32 14.95
N SER A 98 -5.81 -4.58 14.73
CA SER A 98 -6.37 -4.82 13.39
C SER A 98 -6.28 -3.57 12.52
N PHE A 99 -6.60 -2.39 13.06
CA PHE A 99 -6.40 -1.11 12.35
C PHE A 99 -4.96 -0.95 11.88
N MET A 100 -4.01 -1.23 12.77
CA MET A 100 -2.59 -1.09 12.45
C MET A 100 -2.12 -2.02 11.35
N ASN A 101 -2.48 -3.29 11.44
CA ASN A 101 -2.12 -4.28 10.42
C ASN A 101 -2.76 -3.91 9.08
N ASN A 102 -4.04 -3.54 9.08
CA ASN A 102 -4.75 -3.14 7.87
C ASN A 102 -4.11 -1.91 7.21
N GLY A 103 -3.76 -0.89 8.00
CA GLY A 103 -3.15 0.32 7.46
C GLY A 103 -1.74 0.12 6.94
N VAL A 104 -0.93 -0.74 7.58
CA VAL A 104 0.38 -1.13 7.04
C VAL A 104 0.23 -1.95 5.74
N ASN A 105 -0.76 -2.85 5.67
CA ASN A 105 -1.04 -3.61 4.46
C ASN A 105 -1.45 -2.69 3.30
N ILE A 106 -2.36 -1.74 3.55
CA ILE A 106 -2.77 -0.71 2.59
C ILE A 106 -1.57 0.13 2.14
N MET A 107 -0.68 0.51 3.07
CA MET A 107 0.56 1.22 2.74
C MET A 107 1.48 0.42 1.81
N TRP A 108 1.69 -0.86 2.10
CA TRP A 108 2.54 -1.70 1.27
C TRP A 108 1.93 -1.97 -0.09
N ALA A 109 0.61 -2.05 -0.18
CA ALA A 109 -0.09 -2.11 -1.45
C ALA A 109 0.11 -0.81 -2.24
N SER A 110 -0.02 0.37 -1.61
CA SER A 110 0.17 1.65 -2.31
C SER A 110 1.58 1.82 -2.91
N LEU A 111 2.61 1.23 -2.29
CA LEU A 111 3.98 1.18 -2.83
C LEU A 111 4.15 0.31 -4.09
N ARG A 112 3.17 -0.54 -4.43
CA ARG A 112 3.17 -1.35 -5.67
C ARG A 112 2.65 -0.57 -6.88
N THR A 113 2.19 0.67 -6.67
CA THR A 113 1.64 1.55 -7.72
C THR A 113 2.64 2.66 -8.07
N ASN A 114 2.24 3.54 -8.99
CA ASN A 114 3.00 4.74 -9.34
C ASN A 114 2.83 5.89 -8.33
N LEU A 115 2.07 5.71 -7.23
CA LEU A 115 1.86 6.73 -6.20
C LEU A 115 3.15 7.33 -5.63
N PRO A 116 4.22 6.56 -5.35
CA PRO A 116 5.47 7.13 -4.81
C PRO A 116 6.17 8.11 -5.76
N LEU A 117 5.85 8.07 -7.06
CA LEU A 117 6.39 8.99 -8.07
C LEU A 117 5.50 10.24 -8.25
N GLN A 118 4.23 10.15 -7.85
CA GLN A 118 3.22 11.20 -8.09
C GLN A 118 2.99 12.08 -6.86
N PHE A 119 3.13 11.53 -5.66
CA PHE A 119 2.75 12.20 -4.42
C PHE A 119 3.87 12.14 -3.37
N GLU A 120 3.93 13.18 -2.56
CA GLU A 120 4.80 13.19 -1.39
C GLU A 120 4.43 12.05 -0.42
N PRO A 121 5.42 11.40 0.21
CA PRO A 121 5.18 10.31 1.14
C PRO A 121 4.25 10.66 2.31
N LYS A 122 4.22 11.93 2.75
CA LYS A 122 3.27 12.41 3.77
C LYS A 122 1.82 12.26 3.30
N LYS A 123 1.52 12.67 2.07
CA LYS A 123 0.17 12.60 1.48
C LYS A 123 -0.27 11.14 1.30
N ILE A 124 0.64 10.27 0.86
CA ILE A 124 0.39 8.82 0.75
C ILE A 124 0.07 8.24 2.13
N ALA A 125 0.86 8.59 3.14
CA ALA A 125 0.66 8.07 4.48
C ALA A 125 -0.67 8.53 5.10
N SER A 126 -1.00 9.81 4.95
CA SER A 126 -2.29 10.39 5.35
C SER A 126 -3.47 9.72 4.64
N ALA A 127 -3.38 9.49 3.33
CA ALA A 127 -4.41 8.80 2.57
C ALA A 127 -4.60 7.34 3.00
N CYS A 128 -3.51 6.63 3.31
CA CYS A 128 -3.60 5.27 3.82
C CYS A 128 -4.25 5.22 5.21
N ALA A 129 -3.92 6.16 6.10
CA ALA A 129 -4.59 6.28 7.41
C ALA A 129 -6.09 6.53 7.24
N PHE A 130 -6.45 7.44 6.34
CA PHE A 130 -7.83 7.74 5.97
C PHE A 130 -8.60 6.50 5.45
N LEU A 131 -8.03 5.79 4.47
CA LEU A 131 -8.61 4.55 3.93
C LEU A 131 -8.81 3.48 5.00
N THR A 132 -7.86 3.37 5.93
CA THR A 132 -7.94 2.41 7.03
C THR A 132 -9.06 2.76 8.00
N THR A 133 -9.31 4.06 8.24
CA THR A 133 -10.43 4.53 9.08
C THR A 133 -11.77 4.22 8.44
N ILE A 134 -11.91 4.35 7.11
CA ILE A 134 -13.12 3.95 6.40
C ILE A 134 -13.31 2.44 6.50
N TYR A 135 -12.29 1.66 6.14
CA TYR A 135 -12.38 0.21 6.14
C TYR A 135 -12.69 -0.36 7.54
N SER A 136 -12.13 0.24 8.58
CA SER A 136 -12.37 -0.18 9.96
C SER A 136 -13.68 0.36 10.55
N LYS A 137 -14.45 1.16 9.80
CA LYS A 137 -15.69 1.82 10.25
C LYS A 137 -15.50 2.71 11.48
N LEU A 138 -14.32 3.29 11.64
CA LEU A 138 -13.93 4.13 12.79
C LEU A 138 -14.04 5.63 12.49
N MET A 139 -14.79 6.02 11.45
CA MET A 139 -14.90 7.42 11.09
C MET A 139 -15.64 8.21 12.20
N PRO A 140 -15.08 9.32 12.71
CA PRO A 140 -15.72 10.08 13.77
C PRO A 140 -17.09 10.60 13.34
N LYS A 141 -18.12 10.37 14.16
CA LYS A 141 -19.46 10.94 13.97
C LYS A 141 -19.58 12.36 14.53
N ASP A 142 -18.79 12.66 15.56
CA ASP A 142 -18.76 13.97 16.20
C ASP A 142 -18.07 15.00 15.29
N LYS A 143 -18.73 16.12 15.00
CA LYS A 143 -18.17 17.19 14.15
C LYS A 143 -16.83 17.71 14.67
N THR A 144 -16.65 17.79 15.99
CA THR A 144 -15.40 18.24 16.62
C THR A 144 -14.24 17.27 16.36
N LYS A 145 -14.46 15.97 16.56
CA LYS A 145 -13.47 14.93 16.28
C LYS A 145 -13.19 14.79 14.79
N LEU A 146 -14.20 14.99 13.95
CA LEU A 146 -14.06 14.99 12.49
C LEU A 146 -13.15 16.15 12.01
N ASN A 147 -13.30 17.35 12.57
CA ASN A 147 -12.41 18.47 12.26
C ASN A 147 -10.97 18.20 12.72
N ILE A 148 -10.78 17.60 13.91
CA ILE A 148 -9.45 17.21 14.39
C ILE A 148 -8.83 16.15 13.49
N PHE A 149 -9.61 15.16 13.05
CA PHE A 149 -9.18 14.10 12.14
C PHE A 149 -8.66 14.65 10.81
N PHE A 150 -9.42 15.52 10.15
CA PHE A 150 -8.97 16.14 8.89
C PHE A 150 -7.77 17.07 9.09
N LYS A 151 -7.65 17.72 10.25
CA LYS A 151 -6.47 18.52 10.62
C LYS A 151 -5.21 17.65 10.79
N ILE A 152 -5.35 16.42 11.30
CA ILE A 152 -4.23 15.47 11.42
C ILE A 152 -3.81 14.93 10.05
N ILE A 153 -4.78 14.64 9.19
CA ILE A 153 -4.55 14.10 7.83
C ILE A 153 -3.89 15.15 6.93
N ASP A 154 -4.29 16.42 7.05
CA ASP A 154 -3.64 17.55 6.38
C ASP A 154 -3.44 17.30 4.87
N THR A 155 -4.47 16.80 4.20
CA THR A 155 -4.43 16.41 2.78
C THR A 155 -5.74 16.82 2.10
N SER A 156 -5.65 17.30 0.86
CA SER A 156 -6.82 17.70 0.08
C SER A 156 -7.71 16.51 -0.30
N GLU A 157 -9.03 16.73 -0.37
CA GLU A 157 -10.00 15.71 -0.79
C GLU A 157 -9.68 15.14 -2.19
N ARG A 158 -9.27 16.00 -3.13
CA ARG A 158 -8.88 15.58 -4.49
C ARG A 158 -7.71 14.60 -4.47
N THR A 159 -6.71 14.88 -3.63
CA THR A 159 -5.55 14.00 -3.45
C THR A 159 -5.95 12.69 -2.78
N LEU A 160 -6.79 12.75 -1.74
CA LEU A 160 -7.31 11.54 -1.08
C LEU A 160 -8.03 10.65 -2.08
N LYS A 161 -8.95 11.20 -2.89
CA LYS A 161 -9.71 10.44 -3.89
C LYS A 161 -8.83 9.81 -4.96
N ALA A 162 -7.84 10.55 -5.47
CA ALA A 162 -6.90 10.03 -6.47
C ALA A 162 -6.06 8.86 -5.92
N ILE A 163 -5.58 8.98 -4.68
CA ILE A 163 -4.82 7.93 -4.01
C ILE A 163 -5.72 6.72 -3.71
N SER A 164 -6.92 6.95 -3.17
CA SER A 164 -7.90 5.91 -2.86
C SER A 164 -8.27 5.07 -4.08
N GLN A 165 -8.48 5.71 -5.23
CA GLN A 165 -8.79 5.00 -6.47
C GLN A 165 -7.62 4.10 -6.91
N GLN A 166 -6.40 4.63 -6.96
CA GLN A 166 -5.23 3.85 -7.38
C GLN A 166 -4.93 2.68 -6.42
N VAL A 167 -5.12 2.88 -5.11
CA VAL A 167 -4.96 1.81 -4.13
C VAL A 167 -6.02 0.73 -4.30
N ALA A 168 -7.27 1.12 -4.55
CA ALA A 168 -8.37 0.18 -4.74
C ALA A 168 -8.24 -0.64 -6.01
N GLU A 169 -7.65 -0.09 -7.08
CA GLU A 169 -7.39 -0.82 -8.32
C GLU A 169 -6.54 -2.09 -8.09
N ILE A 170 -5.62 -2.07 -7.11
CA ILE A 170 -4.80 -3.23 -6.73
C ILE A 170 -5.64 -4.36 -6.12
N TYR A 171 -6.72 -3.99 -5.45
CA TYR A 171 -7.57 -4.93 -4.73
C TYR A 171 -8.73 -5.47 -5.59
N LEU A 172 -8.88 -5.02 -6.84
CA LEU A 172 -9.93 -5.51 -7.73
C LEU A 172 -9.78 -7.00 -8.07
N ASP A 173 -8.54 -7.48 -8.13
CA ASP A 173 -8.22 -8.86 -8.47
C ASP A 173 -8.05 -9.75 -7.21
N ASN A 174 -8.18 -9.17 -6.01
CA ASN A 174 -7.98 -9.88 -4.75
C ASN A 174 -9.32 -10.20 -4.09
N GLU A 175 -9.73 -11.47 -4.15
CA GLU A 175 -10.99 -11.93 -3.56
C GLU A 175 -11.12 -11.68 -2.05
N ALA A 176 -10.00 -11.69 -1.34
CA ALA A 176 -9.99 -11.43 0.11
C ALA A 176 -10.26 -9.95 0.47
N ALA A 177 -10.36 -9.05 -0.51
CA ALA A 177 -10.52 -7.62 -0.31
C ALA A 177 -11.89 -7.08 -0.74
N ASP A 178 -12.89 -7.94 -0.92
CA ASP A 178 -14.24 -7.54 -1.35
C ASP A 178 -14.89 -6.52 -0.39
N ASP A 179 -14.78 -6.76 0.92
CA ASP A 179 -15.29 -5.86 1.95
C ASP A 179 -14.67 -4.46 1.87
N PHE A 180 -13.40 -4.36 1.49
CA PHE A 180 -12.69 -3.09 1.36
C PHE A 180 -13.24 -2.26 0.19
N ILE A 181 -13.47 -2.89 -0.97
CA ILE A 181 -14.02 -2.21 -2.16
C ILE A 181 -15.46 -1.77 -1.93
N VAL A 182 -16.29 -2.61 -1.30
CA VAL A 182 -17.69 -2.30 -0.99
C VAL A 182 -17.79 -1.12 -0.03
N GLU A 183 -16.99 -1.10 1.03
CA GLU A 183 -17.04 -0.02 2.03
C GLU A 183 -16.60 1.33 1.42
N LEU A 184 -15.58 1.32 0.57
CA LEU A 184 -15.09 2.53 -0.10
C LEU A 184 -16.06 3.06 -1.17
N ALA A 185 -16.74 2.17 -1.89
CA ALA A 185 -17.80 2.55 -2.83
C ALA A 185 -19.02 3.13 -2.09
N THR A 186 -19.42 2.51 -0.98
CA THR A 186 -20.52 3.00 -0.12
C THR A 186 -20.21 4.39 0.44
N ALA A 187 -18.95 4.64 0.80
CA ALA A 187 -18.49 5.94 1.29
C ALA A 187 -18.27 6.98 0.16
N GLY A 188 -18.42 6.62 -1.12
CA GLY A 188 -18.32 7.53 -2.27
C GLY A 188 -16.89 7.90 -2.71
N TRP A 189 -15.87 7.21 -2.19
CA TRP A 189 -14.46 7.49 -2.50
C TRP A 189 -13.97 6.82 -3.77
N ILE A 190 -14.72 5.83 -4.25
CA ILE A 190 -14.44 5.09 -5.48
C ILE A 190 -15.66 5.18 -6.40
N PRO A 191 -15.49 5.24 -7.73
CA PRO A 191 -16.61 5.12 -8.67
C PRO A 191 -17.40 3.81 -8.46
N GLN A 192 -18.73 3.90 -8.43
CA GLN A 192 -19.60 2.71 -8.30
C GLN A 192 -19.35 1.67 -9.39
N ALA A 193 -18.95 2.11 -10.59
CA ALA A 193 -18.55 1.25 -11.69
C ALA A 193 -17.40 0.29 -11.33
N MET A 194 -16.51 0.67 -10.41
CA MET A 194 -15.41 -0.18 -9.94
C MET A 194 -15.93 -1.32 -9.04
N ALA A 195 -16.87 -1.01 -8.13
CA ALA A 195 -17.55 -2.03 -7.33
C ALA A 195 -18.38 -2.98 -8.22
N GLU A 196 -19.04 -2.46 -9.26
CA GLU A 196 -19.79 -3.26 -10.23
C GLU A 196 -18.88 -4.16 -11.09
N ARG A 197 -17.69 -3.68 -11.47
CA ARG A 197 -16.67 -4.50 -12.16
C ARG A 197 -16.25 -5.68 -11.30
N ARG A 198 -16.06 -5.49 -10.00
CA ARG A 198 -15.77 -6.60 -9.08
C ARG A 198 -16.92 -7.60 -9.04
N ILE A 199 -18.17 -7.15 -8.87
CA ILE A 199 -19.36 -8.02 -8.90
C ILE A 199 -19.44 -8.82 -10.22
N LYS A 200 -19.08 -8.21 -11.35
CA LYS A 200 -19.03 -8.91 -12.66
C LYS A 200 -17.93 -9.95 -12.72
N ASN A 201 -16.73 -9.64 -12.22
CA ASN A 201 -15.61 -10.60 -12.16
C ASN A 201 -15.95 -11.78 -11.26
N THR A 202 -16.50 -11.54 -10.06
CA THR A 202 -17.00 -12.60 -9.17
C THR A 202 -18.11 -13.43 -9.82
N ARG A 203 -18.96 -12.83 -10.66
CA ARG A 203 -20.03 -13.54 -11.39
C ARG A 203 -19.53 -14.38 -12.58
N LEU A 204 -18.40 -14.02 -13.18
CA LEU A 204 -17.77 -14.81 -14.22
C LEU A 204 -17.16 -16.09 -13.62
N ASP A 205 -16.57 -15.99 -12.42
CA ASP A 205 -16.13 -17.17 -11.64
C ASP A 205 -17.31 -17.97 -11.07
N SER A 206 -18.44 -17.31 -10.74
CA SER A 206 -19.64 -17.97 -10.24
C SER A 206 -20.59 -18.50 -11.32
N SER A 207 -20.13 -18.77 -12.55
CA SER A 207 -20.93 -19.57 -13.51
C SER A 207 -21.17 -21.02 -13.05
N ILE A 208 -20.62 -21.37 -11.89
CA ILE A 208 -21.00 -22.50 -11.05
C ILE A 208 -21.76 -21.91 -9.83
N VAL A 209 -23.06 -22.21 -9.70
CA VAL A 209 -23.99 -21.93 -8.54
C VAL A 209 -24.96 -20.71 -8.68
N PRO A 210 -26.28 -20.86 -8.38
CA PRO A 210 -27.35 -19.96 -8.85
C PRO A 210 -27.65 -18.76 -7.92
N PRO A 211 -28.52 -17.80 -8.31
CA PRO A 211 -28.44 -16.41 -7.86
C PRO A 211 -29.08 -16.17 -6.48
N LEU A 212 -28.40 -15.35 -5.66
CA LEU A 212 -28.95 -14.86 -4.40
C LEU A 212 -29.97 -13.73 -4.61
N LYS A 213 -31.10 -13.86 -3.92
CA LYS A 213 -32.31 -13.04 -3.97
C LYS A 213 -32.05 -11.57 -3.60
N LYS A 214 -32.73 -10.66 -4.32
CA LYS A 214 -32.86 -9.22 -4.04
C LYS A 214 -33.21 -8.99 -2.56
N ILE A 215 -32.30 -8.39 -1.80
CA ILE A 215 -32.63 -7.79 -0.50
C ILE A 215 -33.09 -6.35 -0.75
N ARG A 216 -34.23 -6.03 -0.13
CA ARG A 216 -35.01 -4.80 -0.27
C ARG A 216 -34.21 -3.54 0.12
N SER A 217 -34.53 -2.47 -0.58
CA SER A 217 -34.15 -1.07 -0.37
C SER A 217 -34.55 -0.53 1.00
N SER A 218 -33.65 0.24 1.64
CA SER A 218 -33.93 1.31 2.59
C SER A 218 -32.68 2.21 2.79
N PRO A 219 -32.82 3.45 3.28
CA PRO A 219 -32.91 4.68 2.50
C PRO A 219 -31.58 5.44 2.37
N SER A 220 -31.50 6.29 1.35
CA SER A 220 -30.37 7.14 0.99
C SER A 220 -29.93 8.06 2.14
N ILE A 221 -28.64 7.99 2.50
CA ILE A 221 -27.97 9.06 3.22
C ILE A 221 -27.22 9.88 2.16
N THR A 222 -27.82 11.00 1.75
CA THR A 222 -27.15 12.03 0.96
C THR A 222 -26.01 12.65 1.78
N PRO A 223 -24.81 12.85 1.21
CA PRO A 223 -23.79 13.65 1.88
C PRO A 223 -24.15 15.12 1.73
N THR A 224 -24.85 15.67 2.73
CA THR A 224 -25.09 17.10 2.86
C THR A 224 -23.84 17.79 3.42
N HIS A 225 -23.33 18.73 2.63
CA HIS A 225 -22.61 19.94 3.04
C HIS A 225 -21.28 19.76 3.81
N PHE A 226 -20.17 19.85 3.07
CA PHE A 226 -18.96 20.50 3.61
C PHE A 226 -19.28 21.99 3.88
N PRO A 227 -18.77 22.59 4.97
CA PRO A 227 -18.86 24.03 5.15
C PRO A 227 -17.94 24.71 4.13
N SER A 228 -18.55 25.46 3.21
CA SER A 228 -17.90 26.42 2.34
C SER A 228 -17.70 27.72 3.10
N ASP A 229 -16.47 28.23 3.01
CA ASP A 229 -16.00 29.63 3.12
C ASP A 229 -16.15 30.42 4.43
N ALA A 230 -15.00 30.89 4.95
CA ALA A 230 -14.62 32.31 4.95
C ALA A 230 -13.39 32.56 5.85
N ALA A 231 -12.23 32.84 5.21
CA ALA A 231 -11.21 33.85 5.55
C ALA A 231 -9.95 33.61 4.71
#